data_AF-A0A661C5F9-F1
#
_entry.id   AF-A0A661C5F9-F1
#
_cell.length_a   1.000
_cell.length_b   1.000
_cell.length_c   1.000
_cell.angle_alpha   90.00
_cell.angle_beta   90.00
_cell.angle_gamma   90.00
#
_symmetry.space_group_name_H-M   'P 1'
#
loop_
_entity.id
_entity.type
_entity.pdbx_description
1 polymer ?
#
loop_
_entity_poly.entity_id
_entity_poly.type
_entity_poly.pdbx_seq_one_letter_code
_entity_poly.pdbx_strand_id
1 'polypeptide(L)'
;MRKSVIGMLFICLAVVSFNTSAALVSTNWKTVGDNLITRDTDSGLEWLDLTETTGLSYNDVSSKFSEGEQFAGWSYASITEVRELLNNAGGSGVYNGAWSAENNGVVIPLLDLWGHTLTYAEEV
;
A
#
# COMPACT_ATOMS: atom_id res chain seq x y z
N MET A 1 21.41 39.95 48.92
CA MET A 1 20.48 39.35 47.94
C MET A 1 21.12 39.36 46.56
N ARG A 2 21.41 38.19 45.99
CA ARG A 2 21.46 37.89 44.54
C ARG A 2 21.41 36.38 44.40
N LYS A 3 20.19 35.85 44.22
CA LYS A 3 19.93 34.45 43.92
C LYS A 3 20.30 34.27 42.44
N SER A 4 21.46 33.70 42.13
CA SER A 4 21.81 33.42 40.74
C SER A 4 21.39 32.00 40.40
N VAL A 5 20.39 31.94 39.52
CA VAL A 5 19.65 30.78 39.03
C VAL A 5 20.59 29.86 38.25
N ILE A 6 21.36 29.03 38.95
CA ILE A 6 22.08 27.89 38.37
C ILE A 6 21.26 26.66 38.71
N GLY A 7 20.36 26.33 37.80
CA GLY A 7 19.43 25.23 38.00
C GLY A 7 18.18 25.53 37.23
N MET A 8 18.18 25.16 35.94
CA MET A 8 17.06 24.57 35.19
C MET A 8 17.37 24.65 33.70
N LEU A 9 18.38 23.90 33.24
CA LEU A 9 18.46 23.50 31.84
C LEU A 9 18.21 21.99 31.76
N PHE A 10 17.09 21.55 32.32
CA PHE A 10 16.43 20.34 31.84
C PHE A 10 15.77 20.75 30.52
N ILE A 11 16.52 20.62 29.42
CA ILE A 11 15.93 20.55 28.10
C ILE A 11 15.05 19.29 28.11
N CYS A 12 13.76 19.49 28.35
CA CYS A 12 12.75 18.52 27.98
C CYS A 12 12.81 18.42 26.46
N LEU A 13 13.60 17.46 25.95
CA LEU A 13 13.46 16.96 24.60
C LEU A 13 12.12 16.23 24.56
N ALA A 14 11.03 17.00 24.45
CA ALA A 14 9.71 16.46 24.23
C ALA A 14 9.79 15.70 22.90
N VAL A 15 9.77 14.37 23.00
CA VAL A 15 9.63 13.50 21.84
C VAL A 15 8.22 13.75 21.32
N VAL A 16 8.08 14.73 20.42
CA VAL A 16 6.89 14.86 19.60
C VAL A 16 6.88 13.65 18.69
N SER A 17 6.10 12.63 19.07
CA SER A 17 5.84 11.50 18.19
C SER A 17 5.12 12.02 16.96
N PHE A 18 5.81 12.03 15.82
CA PHE A 18 5.17 12.23 14.53
C PHE A 18 4.40 10.94 14.21
N ASN A 19 3.07 11.03 14.14
CA ASN A 19 2.28 9.94 13.59
C ASN A 19 2.45 10.00 12.07
N THR A 20 3.39 9.23 11.53
CA THR A 20 3.44 8.96 10.09
C THR A 20 2.40 7.89 9.79
N SER A 21 1.24 8.28 9.28
CA SER A 21 0.26 7.32 8.76
C SER A 21 0.56 7.11 7.28
N ALA A 22 0.93 5.89 6.91
CA ALA A 22 0.97 5.50 5.51
C ALA A 22 -0.45 5.12 5.08
N ALA A 23 -0.94 5.67 3.98
CA ALA A 23 -2.27 5.34 3.44
C ALA A 23 -2.35 3.87 3.01
N LEU A 24 -1.23 3.31 2.54
CA LEU A 24 -1.11 1.91 2.14
C LEU A 24 -0.03 1.22 2.97
N VAL A 25 -0.34 0.02 3.48
CA VAL A 25 0.59 -0.80 4.27
C VAL A 25 0.50 -2.26 3.84
N SER A 26 1.64 -2.95 3.82
CA SER A 26 1.67 -4.40 3.56
C SER A 26 1.37 -5.21 4.83
N THR A 27 0.62 -6.30 4.71
CA THR A 27 0.18 -7.17 5.81
C THR A 27 0.12 -8.64 5.37
N ASN A 28 -0.07 -9.55 6.33
CA ASN A 28 -0.02 -10.99 6.10
C ASN A 28 -1.37 -11.56 5.63
N TRP A 29 -1.35 -12.51 4.68
CA TRP A 29 -2.54 -13.26 4.28
C TRP A 29 -2.63 -14.65 4.93
N LYS A 30 -1.71 -15.55 4.58
CA LYS A 30 -1.79 -16.98 4.94
C LYS A 30 -0.86 -17.31 6.09
N THR A 31 0.30 -16.67 6.12
CA THR A 31 1.38 -16.95 7.08
C THR A 31 2.03 -15.67 7.55
N VAL A 32 2.56 -15.68 8.78
CA VAL A 32 3.26 -14.52 9.33
C VAL A 32 4.53 -14.25 8.50
N GLY A 33 4.61 -13.05 7.95
CA GLY A 33 5.74 -12.55 7.16
C GLY A 33 5.57 -12.68 5.65
N ASP A 34 4.43 -13.20 5.14
CA ASP A 34 4.24 -13.35 3.69
C ASP A 34 3.93 -12.03 2.98
N ASN A 35 3.40 -11.02 3.69
CA ASN A 35 3.19 -9.66 3.18
C ASN A 35 2.32 -9.60 1.90
N LEU A 36 1.41 -10.57 1.72
CA LEU A 36 0.59 -10.74 0.50
C LEU A 36 -0.69 -9.89 0.45
N ILE A 37 -0.87 -8.96 1.38
CA ILE A 37 -2.01 -8.03 1.39
C ILE A 37 -1.49 -6.60 1.40
N THR A 38 -1.96 -5.78 0.47
CA THR A 38 -1.90 -4.32 0.58
C THR A 38 -3.18 -3.83 1.25
N ARG A 39 -3.05 -3.37 2.50
CA ARG A 39 -4.14 -2.74 3.25
C ARG A 39 -4.15 -1.26 2.95
N ASP A 40 -5.27 -0.78 2.41
CA ASP A 40 -5.59 0.63 2.32
C ASP A 40 -6.26 1.07 3.63
N THR A 41 -5.59 1.93 4.39
CA THR A 41 -6.09 2.39 5.68
C THR A 41 -7.18 3.44 5.56
N ASP A 42 -7.29 4.10 4.41
CA ASP A 42 -8.24 5.18 4.17
C ASP A 42 -9.59 4.62 3.72
N SER A 43 -9.60 3.68 2.75
CA SER A 43 -10.83 2.98 2.33
C SER A 43 -11.20 1.80 3.24
N GLY A 44 -10.23 1.26 3.97
CA GLY A 44 -10.38 0.06 4.80
C GLY A 44 -10.35 -1.25 4.03
N LEU A 45 -10.15 -1.21 2.70
CA LEU A 45 -10.07 -2.39 1.84
C LEU A 45 -8.71 -3.08 1.94
N GLU A 46 -8.74 -4.38 1.75
CA GLU A 46 -7.56 -5.22 1.57
C GLU A 46 -7.47 -5.62 0.11
N TRP A 47 -6.24 -5.64 -0.40
CA TRP A 47 -5.95 -5.97 -1.79
C TRP A 47 -4.95 -7.11 -1.82
N LEU A 48 -5.36 -8.21 -2.44
CA LEU A 48 -4.49 -9.36 -2.60
C LEU A 48 -3.35 -9.05 -3.57
N ASP A 49 -2.13 -9.46 -3.22
CA ASP A 49 -0.97 -9.37 -4.09
C ASP A 49 -1.22 -10.07 -5.44
N LEU A 50 -0.94 -9.37 -6.53
CA LEU A 50 -1.22 -9.81 -7.89
C LEU A 50 -0.39 -11.03 -8.30
N THR A 51 0.73 -11.29 -7.63
CA THR A 51 1.53 -12.50 -7.84
C THR A 51 0.73 -13.77 -7.53
N GLU A 52 -0.23 -13.71 -6.59
CA GLU A 52 -1.09 -14.85 -6.22
C GLU A 52 -2.06 -15.27 -7.33
N THR A 53 -2.29 -14.40 -8.32
CA THR A 53 -3.14 -14.68 -9.50
C THR A 53 -2.35 -14.74 -10.80
N THR A 54 -1.03 -14.62 -10.74
CA THR A 54 -0.18 -14.66 -11.94
C THR A 54 -0.29 -16.01 -12.65
N GLY A 55 -0.51 -15.97 -13.97
CA GLY A 55 -0.68 -17.17 -14.79
C GLY A 55 -2.08 -17.78 -14.77
N LEU A 56 -3.03 -17.25 -13.98
CA LEU A 56 -4.43 -17.68 -13.98
C LEU A 56 -5.27 -16.85 -14.94
N SER A 57 -6.28 -17.47 -15.56
CA SER A 57 -7.28 -16.72 -16.31
C SER A 57 -8.33 -16.10 -15.38
N TYR A 58 -9.05 -15.10 -15.87
CA TYR A 58 -10.21 -14.54 -15.18
C TYR A 58 -11.22 -15.62 -14.78
N ASN A 59 -11.45 -16.62 -15.63
CA ASN A 59 -12.39 -17.70 -15.31
C ASN A 59 -11.86 -18.61 -14.20
N ASP A 60 -10.56 -18.91 -14.19
CA ASP A 60 -9.92 -19.70 -13.14
C ASP A 60 -10.04 -19.01 -11.78
N VAL A 61 -9.72 -17.71 -11.71
CA VAL A 61 -9.85 -16.91 -10.48
C VAL A 61 -11.31 -16.82 -10.04
N SER A 62 -12.24 -16.57 -10.97
CA SER A 62 -13.67 -16.47 -10.67
C SER A 62 -14.23 -17.76 -10.08
N SER A 63 -13.72 -18.92 -10.49
CA SER A 63 -14.14 -20.22 -9.97
C SER A 63 -13.68 -20.50 -8.52
N LYS A 64 -12.81 -19.66 -7.96
CA LYS A 64 -12.09 -19.90 -6.69
C LYS A 64 -12.51 -19.00 -5.53
N PHE A 65 -13.62 -18.25 -5.65
CA PHE A 65 -14.13 -17.38 -4.58
C PHE A 65 -15.06 -18.09 -3.57
N SER A 66 -15.51 -19.31 -3.88
CA SER A 66 -16.40 -20.06 -2.98
C SER A 66 -15.71 -20.48 -1.69
N GLU A 67 -16.48 -20.72 -0.63
CA GLU A 67 -15.95 -21.20 0.65
C GLU A 67 -15.12 -22.49 0.46
N GLY A 68 -13.93 -22.53 1.05
CA GLY A 68 -12.99 -23.65 0.93
C GLY A 68 -12.06 -23.59 -0.28
N GLU A 69 -12.28 -22.67 -1.22
CA GLU A 69 -11.37 -22.43 -2.36
C GLU A 69 -10.27 -21.41 -2.02
N GLN A 70 -9.26 -21.32 -2.90
CA GLN A 70 -8.06 -20.51 -2.68
C GLN A 70 -8.33 -19.03 -2.39
N PHE A 71 -9.34 -18.45 -3.02
CA PHE A 71 -9.70 -17.02 -2.87
C PHE A 71 -11.01 -16.83 -2.11
N ALA A 72 -11.40 -17.79 -1.26
CA ALA A 72 -12.57 -17.64 -0.40
C ALA A 72 -12.51 -16.32 0.40
N GLY A 73 -13.60 -15.54 0.35
CA GLY A 73 -13.68 -14.23 1.01
C GLY A 73 -13.16 -13.05 0.20
N TRP A 74 -12.51 -13.29 -0.94
CA TRP A 74 -12.12 -12.25 -1.89
C TRP A 74 -13.17 -12.04 -2.98
N SER A 75 -13.10 -10.89 -3.65
CA SER A 75 -13.88 -10.57 -4.83
C SER A 75 -13.08 -9.66 -5.76
N TYR A 76 -13.50 -9.55 -7.02
CA TYR A 76 -12.96 -8.51 -7.90
C TYR A 76 -13.35 -7.13 -7.41
N ALA A 77 -12.38 -6.22 -7.42
CA ALA A 77 -12.62 -4.81 -7.20
C ALA A 77 -13.40 -4.20 -8.37
N SER A 78 -14.30 -3.29 -8.04
CA SER A 78 -14.93 -2.38 -8.98
C SER A 78 -13.94 -1.32 -9.48
N ILE A 79 -14.26 -0.69 -10.60
CA ILE A 79 -13.46 0.42 -11.14
C ILE A 79 -13.36 1.61 -10.17
N THR A 80 -14.37 1.81 -9.31
CA THR A 80 -14.36 2.88 -8.32
C THR A 80 -13.37 2.60 -7.20
N GLU A 81 -13.34 1.37 -6.68
CA GLU A 81 -12.39 0.95 -5.64
C GLU A 81 -10.95 1.00 -6.17
N VAL A 82 -10.71 0.57 -7.41
CA VAL A 82 -9.38 0.68 -8.03
C VAL A 82 -8.94 2.14 -8.16
N ARG A 83 -9.85 3.04 -8.55
CA ARG A 83 -9.56 4.47 -8.63
C ARG A 83 -9.27 5.06 -7.26
N GLU A 84 -10.04 4.69 -6.25
CA GLU A 84 -9.85 5.15 -4.88
C GLU A 84 -8.49 4.70 -4.33
N LEU A 85 -8.10 3.45 -4.53
CA LEU A 85 -6.78 2.98 -4.15
C LEU A 85 -5.66 3.77 -4.83
N LEU A 86 -5.75 4.00 -6.14
CA LEU A 86 -4.75 4.77 -6.87
C LEU A 86 -4.65 6.20 -6.33
N ASN A 87 -5.78 6.83 -5.99
CA ASN A 87 -5.79 8.15 -5.35
C ASN A 87 -5.12 8.11 -3.97
N ASN A 88 -5.43 7.09 -3.15
CA ASN A 88 -4.84 6.91 -1.82
C ASN A 88 -3.34 6.59 -1.89
N ALA A 89 -2.87 5.99 -2.99
CA ALA A 89 -1.46 5.84 -3.33
C ALA A 89 -0.78 7.17 -3.72
N GLY A 90 -1.52 8.28 -3.80
CA GLY A 90 -1.04 9.61 -4.20
C GLY A 90 -1.35 9.98 -5.66
N GLY A 91 -2.12 9.14 -6.37
CA GLY A 91 -2.44 9.23 -7.80
C GLY A 91 -3.39 10.36 -8.22
N SER A 92 -3.48 11.42 -7.43
CA SER A 92 -4.55 12.44 -7.51
C SER A 92 -4.19 13.68 -8.35
N GLY A 93 -3.12 13.63 -9.15
CA GLY A 93 -2.68 14.77 -9.95
C GLY A 93 -3.55 15.01 -11.20
N VAL A 94 -3.46 16.23 -11.76
CA VAL A 94 -4.15 16.56 -13.02
C VAL A 94 -3.44 15.87 -14.18
N TYR A 95 -4.17 15.06 -14.96
CA TYR A 95 -3.63 14.48 -16.19
C TYR A 95 -3.63 15.51 -17.32
N ASN A 96 -2.45 15.99 -17.70
CA ASN A 96 -2.23 16.94 -18.79
C ASN A 96 -1.57 16.30 -20.03
N GLY A 97 -1.49 14.96 -20.06
CA GLY A 97 -0.81 14.22 -21.13
C GLY A 97 0.72 14.10 -20.99
N ALA A 98 1.32 14.71 -19.95
CA ALA A 98 2.72 14.54 -19.61
C ALA A 98 2.89 13.66 -18.37
N TRP A 99 4.10 13.10 -18.21
CA TRP A 99 4.47 12.38 -17.00
C TRP A 99 4.51 13.32 -15.79
N SER A 100 3.99 12.87 -14.66
CA SER A 100 4.18 13.51 -13.35
C SER A 100 4.39 12.45 -12.28
N ALA A 101 5.04 12.85 -11.18
CA ALA A 101 5.23 11.97 -10.02
C ALA A 101 3.88 11.58 -9.41
N GLU A 102 2.92 12.50 -9.43
CA GLU A 102 1.58 12.36 -8.88
C GLU A 102 0.63 11.51 -9.75
N ASN A 103 0.97 11.23 -11.01
CA ASN A 103 0.11 10.43 -11.90
C ASN A 103 0.76 9.10 -12.27
N ASN A 104 1.99 9.15 -12.76
CA ASN A 104 2.73 7.99 -13.25
C ASN A 104 3.70 7.45 -12.19
N GLY A 105 4.25 8.34 -11.36
CA GLY A 105 5.23 7.98 -10.34
C GLY A 105 4.68 7.10 -9.23
N VAL A 106 3.37 7.13 -8.99
CA VAL A 106 2.71 6.36 -7.91
C VAL A 106 2.61 4.86 -8.18
N VAL A 107 2.74 4.44 -9.44
CA VAL A 107 2.58 3.03 -9.81
C VAL A 107 3.76 2.19 -9.32
N ILE A 108 4.99 2.70 -9.36
CA ILE A 108 6.17 1.96 -8.90
C ILE A 108 6.09 1.58 -7.40
N PRO A 109 5.89 2.53 -6.46
CA PRO A 109 5.76 2.17 -5.05
C PRO A 109 4.51 1.34 -4.77
N LEU A 110 3.44 1.48 -5.57
CA LEU A 110 2.27 0.61 -5.45
C LEU A 110 2.59 -0.83 -5.87
N LEU A 111 3.36 -1.05 -6.94
CA LEU A 111 3.80 -2.38 -7.37
C LEU A 111 4.73 -3.05 -6.36
N ASP A 112 5.53 -2.28 -5.61
CA ASP A 112 6.34 -2.83 -4.51
C ASP A 112 5.48 -3.38 -3.35
N LEU A 113 4.21 -2.96 -3.26
CA LEU A 113 3.24 -3.48 -2.29
C LEU A 113 2.34 -4.57 -2.90
N TRP A 114 1.91 -4.39 -4.14
CA TRP A 114 0.96 -5.27 -4.85
C TRP A 114 1.60 -6.45 -5.57
N GLY A 115 2.92 -6.48 -5.67
CA GLY A 115 3.66 -7.53 -6.32
C GLY A 115 3.92 -7.27 -7.81
N HIS A 116 5.16 -7.50 -8.20
CA HIS A 116 5.62 -7.42 -9.59
C HIS A 116 5.31 -8.73 -10.32
N THR A 117 4.33 -8.72 -11.22
CA THR A 117 3.92 -9.92 -11.98
C THR A 117 4.81 -10.22 -13.19
N LEU A 118 5.69 -9.28 -13.54
CA LEU A 118 6.71 -9.44 -14.56
C LEU A 118 8.04 -8.91 -14.02
N THR A 119 9.09 -9.72 -14.10
CA THR A 119 10.46 -9.22 -14.01
C THR A 119 10.89 -8.74 -15.38
N TYR A 120 11.21 -7.46 -15.51
CA TYR A 120 11.92 -6.98 -16.70
C TYR A 120 13.28 -7.68 -16.74
N ALA A 121 13.51 -8.50 -17.75
CA ALA A 121 14.86 -8.98 -18.02
C ALA A 121 15.70 -7.74 -18.36
N GLU A 122 16.76 -7.48 -17.59
CA GLU A 122 17.77 -6.51 -17.99
C GLU A 122 18.32 -7.00 -19.34
N GLU A 123 18.12 -6.22 -20.40
CA GLU A 123 18.81 -6.48 -21.67
C GLU A 123 20.31 -6.35 -21.40
N VAL A 124 21.01 -7.49 -21.45
CA VAL A 124 22.48 -7.60 -21.25
C VAL A 124 23.22 -7.03 -22.46
#